data_AF-A0A9N9H813-F1
#
_entry.id   AF-A0A9N9H813-F1
#
_cell.length_a   1.000
_cell.length_b   1.000
_cell.length_c   1.000
_cell.angle_alpha   90.00
_cell.angle_beta   90.00
_cell.angle_gamma   90.00
#
_symmetry.space_group_name_H-M   'P 1'
#
loop_
_entity.id
_entity.type
_entity.pdbx_description
1 polymer ?
#
loop_
_entity_poly.entity_id
_entity_poly.type
_entity_poly.pdbx_seq_one_letter_code
_entity_poly.pdbx_strand_id
1 'polypeptide(L)'
;MSNNSVLSIYRQLLREVRIQFVARNKNTLWESELKQKFRDNRGITDTKLIHILTKDAQDILTFLKSTRKHAELLKLYNPTRDLSQESKVKLTANRVGLTLSDATNSSE
;
A
#
# COMPACT_ATOMS: atom_id res chain seq x y z
N MET A 1 -29.05 -0.56 8.41
CA MET A 1 -27.72 -1.21 8.58
C MET A 1 -27.40 -1.28 10.07
N SER A 2 -26.79 -2.37 10.55
CA SER A 2 -26.42 -2.50 11.97
C SER A 2 -25.16 -1.69 12.29
N ASN A 3 -25.14 -0.99 13.42
CA ASN A 3 -23.96 -0.28 13.94
C ASN A 3 -22.71 -1.18 14.02
N ASN A 4 -22.89 -2.49 14.17
CA ASN A 4 -21.81 -3.47 14.19
C ASN A 4 -21.05 -3.54 12.85
N SER A 5 -21.71 -3.26 11.73
CA SER A 5 -21.08 -3.21 10.41
C SER A 5 -20.11 -2.04 10.30
N VAL A 6 -20.55 -0.84 10.70
CA VAL A 6 -19.73 0.39 10.66
C VAL A 6 -18.48 0.25 11.52
N LEU A 7 -18.63 -0.30 12.74
CA LEU A 7 -17.49 -0.54 13.63
C LEU A 7 -16.53 -1.61 13.08
N SER A 8 -17.05 -2.62 12.38
CA SER A 8 -16.21 -3.62 11.70
C SER A 8 -15.37 -2.99 10.60
N ILE A 9 -16.00 -2.19 9.72
CA ILE A 9 -15.33 -1.47 8.62
C ILE A 9 -14.26 -0.53 9.20
N TYR A 10 -14.61 0.25 10.22
CA TYR A 10 -13.68 1.15 10.91
C TYR A 10 -12.44 0.40 11.41
N ARG A 11 -12.62 -0.71 12.14
CA ARG A 11 -11.50 -1.51 12.66
C ARG A 11 -10.64 -2.11 11.55
N GLN A 12 -11.25 -2.55 10.45
CA GLN A 12 -10.51 -3.08 9.30
C GLN A 12 -9.71 -1.97 8.61
N LEU A 13 -10.30 -0.80 8.39
CA LEU A 13 -9.63 0.34 7.78
C LEU A 13 -8.45 0.80 8.63
N LEU A 14 -8.66 0.91 9.94
CA LEU A 14 -7.61 1.30 10.89
C LEU A 14 -6.43 0.32 10.87
N ARG A 15 -6.71 -0.99 10.76
CA ARG A 15 -5.65 -2.01 10.62
C ARG A 15 -4.88 -1.85 9.31
N GLU A 16 -5.55 -1.68 8.18
CA GLU A 16 -4.89 -1.49 6.89
C GLU A 16 -4.04 -0.21 6.86
N VAL A 17 -4.55 0.89 7.39
CA VAL A 17 -3.79 2.15 7.49
C VAL A 17 -2.53 1.97 8.35
N ARG A 18 -2.63 1.28 9.48
CA ARG A 18 -1.47 1.00 10.35
C ARG A 18 -0.44 0.12 9.65
N ILE A 19 -0.88 -0.92 8.95
CA ILE A 19 0.00 -1.84 8.22
C ILE A 19 0.75 -1.10 7.10
N GLN A 20 0.09 -0.21 6.35
CA GLN A 20 0.68 0.38 5.15
C GLN A 20 1.44 1.68 5.42
N PHE A 21 0.94 2.55 6.31
CA PHE A 21 1.48 3.90 6.50
C PHE A 21 2.25 4.04 7.82
N VAL A 22 1.77 3.43 8.91
CA VAL A 22 2.41 3.56 10.23
C VAL A 22 3.61 2.63 10.36
N ALA A 23 3.48 1.36 9.97
CA ALA A 23 4.55 0.37 10.14
C ALA A 23 5.83 0.74 9.37
N ARG A 24 5.69 1.40 8.21
CA ARG A 24 6.84 1.76 7.35
C ARG A 24 7.56 3.03 7.81
N ASN A 25 6.81 4.08 8.16
CA ASN A 25 7.37 5.42 8.37
C ASN A 25 7.18 5.95 9.81
N LYS A 26 6.56 5.18 10.71
CA LYS A 26 6.12 5.61 12.07
C LYS A 26 5.22 6.86 12.07
N ASN A 27 4.68 7.25 10.92
CA ASN A 27 3.84 8.43 10.78
C ASN A 27 2.40 8.10 11.24
N THR A 28 1.97 8.71 12.34
CA THR A 28 0.64 8.51 12.91
C THR A 28 -0.44 9.45 12.36
N LEU A 29 -0.08 10.39 11.47
CA LEU A 29 -0.98 11.40 10.91
C LEU A 29 -2.24 10.76 10.28
N TRP A 30 -2.04 9.76 9.42
CA TRP A 30 -3.15 9.07 8.75
C TRP A 30 -4.06 8.33 9.73
N GLU A 31 -3.49 7.81 10.82
CA GLU A 31 -4.26 7.15 11.88
C GLU A 31 -5.11 8.18 12.65
N SER A 32 -4.55 9.35 12.98
CA SER A 32 -5.26 10.41 13.70
C SER A 32 -6.35 11.06 12.86
N GLU A 33 -6.07 11.34 11.59
CA GLU A 33 -7.03 11.91 10.62
C GLU A 33 -8.23 10.97 10.44
N LEU A 34 -7.97 9.67 10.25
CA LEU A 34 -9.03 8.68 10.13
C LEU A 34 -9.90 8.63 11.39
N LYS A 35 -9.27 8.60 12.57
CA LYS A 35 -9.99 8.63 13.85
C LYS A 35 -10.84 9.90 13.98
N GLN A 36 -10.31 11.05 13.55
CA GLN A 36 -11.02 12.33 13.59
C GLN A 36 -12.24 12.31 12.69
N LYS A 37 -12.09 11.91 11.41
CA LYS A 37 -13.22 11.79 10.48
C LYS A 37 -14.35 10.90 11.00
N PHE A 38 -14.04 9.77 11.64
CA PHE A 38 -15.07 8.91 12.22
C PHE A 38 -15.71 9.52 13.48
N ARG A 39 -14.99 10.32 14.26
CA ARG A 39 -15.54 11.05 15.41
C ARG A 39 -16.46 12.18 14.97
N ASP A 40 -16.06 12.95 13.96
CA ASP A 40 -16.83 14.08 13.44
C ASP A 40 -18.20 13.62 12.89
N ASN A 41 -18.24 12.45 12.25
CA ASN A 41 -19.45 11.87 11.69
C ASN A 41 -20.31 11.09 12.70
N ARG A 42 -19.96 11.05 14.00
CA ARG A 42 -20.68 10.27 15.02
C ARG A 42 -22.09 10.80 15.31
N GLY A 43 -22.32 12.09 15.10
CA GLY A 43 -23.60 12.77 15.37
C GLY A 43 -24.61 12.73 14.21
N ILE A 44 -24.26 12.12 13.08
CA ILE A 44 -25.13 12.08 11.91
C ILE A 44 -26.29 11.11 12.17
N THR A 45 -27.51 11.61 12.05
CA THR A 45 -28.76 10.85 12.17
C THR A 45 -29.42 10.54 10.83
N ASP A 46 -29.03 11.24 9.74
CA ASP A 46 -29.56 10.96 8.41
C ASP A 46 -29.08 9.61 7.89
N THR A 47 -30.03 8.70 7.69
CA THR A 47 -29.79 7.33 7.23
C THR A 47 -29.18 7.29 5.83
N LYS A 48 -29.51 8.23 4.94
CA LYS A 48 -28.94 8.27 3.58
C LYS A 48 -27.47 8.64 3.62
N LEU A 49 -27.12 9.66 4.39
CA LEU A 49 -25.73 10.09 4.56
C LEU A 49 -24.89 9.01 5.24
N ILE A 50 -25.42 8.34 6.26
CA ILE A 50 -24.74 7.19 6.89
C ILE A 50 -24.45 6.12 5.83
N HIS A 51 -25.42 5.80 4.98
CA HIS A 51 -25.23 4.80 3.93
C HIS A 51 -24.10 5.19 2.96
N ILE A 52 -24.09 6.43 2.48
CA ILE A 52 -23.06 6.96 1.57
C ILE A 52 -21.68 6.87 2.23
N LEU A 53 -21.53 7.42 3.45
CA LEU A 53 -20.25 7.40 4.17
C LEU A 53 -19.74 5.99 4.47
N THR A 54 -20.65 5.05 4.77
CA THR A 54 -20.27 3.66 4.99
C THR A 54 -19.81 2.97 3.71
N LYS A 55 -20.44 3.30 2.57
CA LYS A 55 -20.02 2.81 1.26
C LYS A 55 -18.65 3.36 0.89
N ASP A 56 -18.42 4.66 1.07
CA ASP A 56 -17.13 5.30 0.82
C ASP A 56 -16.02 4.66 1.66
N ALA A 57 -16.28 4.42 2.95
CA ALA A 57 -15.34 3.73 3.83
C ALA A 57 -15.03 2.30 3.36
N GLN A 58 -16.03 1.59 2.82
CA GLN A 58 -15.86 0.24 2.27
C GLN A 58 -15.07 0.24 0.96
N ASP A 59 -15.28 1.24 0.10
CA ASP A 59 -14.57 1.39 -1.16
C ASP A 59 -13.09 1.71 -0.91
N ILE A 60 -12.80 2.61 0.04
CA ILE A 60 -11.42 2.90 0.49
C ILE A 60 -10.77 1.65 1.08
N LEU A 61 -11.48 0.89 1.92
CA LEU A 61 -10.97 -0.36 2.49
C LEU A 61 -10.58 -1.35 1.39
N THR A 62 -11.42 -1.48 0.37
CA THR A 62 -11.18 -2.36 -0.77
C THR A 62 -9.96 -1.90 -1.57
N PHE A 63 -9.87 -0.60 -1.85
CA PHE A 63 -8.72 -0.01 -2.54
C PHE A 63 -7.39 -0.27 -1.80
N LEU A 64 -7.35 -0.03 -0.49
CA LEU A 64 -6.14 -0.25 0.32
C LEU A 64 -5.72 -1.71 0.32
N LYS A 65 -6.67 -2.65 0.48
CA LYS A 65 -6.37 -4.09 0.41
C LYS A 65 -5.84 -4.50 -0.96
N SER A 66 -6.47 -4.03 -2.03
CA SER A 66 -6.04 -4.30 -3.40
C SER A 66 -4.65 -3.73 -3.70
N THR A 67 -4.35 -2.53 -3.21
CA THR A 67 -3.02 -1.90 -3.37
C THR A 67 -1.93 -2.72 -2.68
N ARG A 68 -2.18 -3.17 -1.44
CA ARG A 68 -1.26 -4.04 -0.70
C ARG A 68 -1.06 -5.36 -1.42
N LYS A 69 -2.14 -6.01 -1.87
CA LYS A 69 -2.05 -7.29 -2.58
C LYS A 69 -1.33 -7.16 -3.92
N HIS A 70 -1.59 -6.09 -4.66
CA HIS A 70 -0.89 -5.78 -5.90
C HIS A 70 0.63 -5.63 -5.66
N ALA A 71 1.03 -4.91 -4.61
CA ALA A 71 2.45 -4.78 -4.25
C ALA A 71 3.09 -6.13 -3.88
N GLU A 72 2.36 -7.01 -3.18
CA GLU A 72 2.80 -8.37 -2.86
C GLU A 72 2.98 -9.22 -4.12
N LEU A 73 2.00 -9.21 -5.03
CA LEU A 73 2.05 -9.95 -6.29
C LEU A 73 3.20 -9.47 -7.18
N LEU A 74 3.43 -8.17 -7.26
CA LEU A 74 4.56 -7.62 -8.01
C LEU A 74 5.91 -8.14 -7.48
N LYS A 75 6.06 -8.26 -6.16
CA LYS A 75 7.29 -8.81 -5.55
C LYS A 75 7.47 -10.29 -5.85
N LEU A 76 6.39 -11.06 -5.85
CA LEU A 76 6.43 -12.51 -6.10
C LEU A 76 6.71 -12.85 -7.56
N TYR A 77 6.04 -12.18 -8.49
CA TYR A 77 6.08 -12.56 -9.90
C TYR A 77 7.08 -11.72 -10.73
N ASN A 78 7.50 -10.56 -10.23
CA ASN A 78 8.47 -9.69 -10.90
C ASN A 78 9.62 -9.28 -9.96
N PRO A 79 10.42 -10.24 -9.46
CA PRO A 79 11.52 -9.95 -8.54
C PRO A 79 12.64 -9.11 -9.17
N THR A 80 12.76 -9.12 -10.50
CA THR A 80 13.76 -8.33 -11.25
C THR A 80 13.28 -6.92 -11.58
N ARG A 81 12.08 -6.51 -11.14
CA ARG A 81 11.50 -5.20 -11.48
C ARG A 81 12.37 -4.04 -10.99
N ASP A 82 12.87 -4.16 -9.77
CA ASP A 82 13.64 -3.11 -9.10
C ASP A 82 15.16 -3.21 -9.42
N LEU A 83 15.58 -4.18 -10.25
CA LEU A 83 16.95 -4.24 -10.75
C LEU A 83 17.19 -3.17 -11.82
N SER A 84 18.28 -2.42 -11.66
CA SER A 84 18.79 -1.52 -12.70
C SER A 84 19.05 -2.31 -13.99
N GLN A 85 18.95 -1.65 -15.14
CA GLN A 85 19.24 -2.27 -16.43
C GLN A 85 20.66 -2.84 -16.46
N GLU A 86 21.62 -2.12 -15.90
CA GLU A 86 23.01 -2.59 -15.77
C GLU A 86 23.11 -3.91 -15.01
N SER A 87 22.41 -4.03 -13.87
CA SER A 87 22.37 -5.26 -13.08
C SER A 87 21.71 -6.42 -13.85
N LYS A 88 20.69 -6.13 -14.67
CA LYS A 88 20.04 -7.14 -15.54
C LYS A 88 21.00 -7.63 -16.61
N VAL A 89 21.73 -6.72 -17.26
CA VAL A 89 22.72 -7.07 -18.29
C VAL A 89 23.86 -7.90 -17.67
N LYS A 90 24.35 -7.54 -16.48
CA LYS A 90 25.36 -8.32 -15.73
C LYS A 90 24.88 -9.73 -15.35
N LEU A 91 23.66 -9.86 -14.84
CA LEU A 91 23.08 -11.18 -14.53
C LEU A 91 22.89 -12.05 -15.78
N THR A 92 22.54 -11.44 -16.91
CA THR A 92 22.35 -12.15 -18.18
C THR A 92 23.70 -12.56 -18.80
N ALA A 93 24.70 -11.68 -18.74
CA ALA A 93 26.07 -11.98 -19.15
C ALA A 93 26.65 -13.15 -18.33
N ASN A 94 26.50 -13.12 -17.00
CA ASN A 94 26.99 -14.19 -16.13
C ASN A 94 26.31 -15.55 -16.42
N ARG A 95 25.05 -15.55 -16.88
CA ARG A 95 24.35 -16.80 -17.28
C ARG A 95 24.98 -17.49 -18.48
N VAL A 96 25.65 -16.75 -19.36
CA VAL A 96 26.35 -17.29 -20.53
C VAL A 96 27.86 -17.40 -20.30
N GLY A 97 28.33 -17.24 -19.05
CA GLY A 97 29.76 -17.27 -18.71
C GLY A 97 30.53 -16.01 -19.12
N LEU A 98 29.83 -14.94 -19.52
CA LEU A 98 30.44 -13.66 -19.87
C LEU A 98 30.49 -12.76 -18.63
N THR A 99 31.67 -12.26 -18.29
CA THR A 99 31.81 -11.27 -17.20
C THR A 99 31.93 -9.88 -17.81
N LEU A 100 30.99 -9.00 -17.47
CA LEU A 100 31.10 -7.58 -17.80
C LEU A 100 32.09 -6.97 -16.83
N SER A 101 33.27 -6.61 -17.32
CA SER A 101 34.18 -5.72 -16.60
C SER A 101 33.60 -4.31 -16.64
N ASP A 102 33.58 -3.65 -15.49
CA ASP A 102 33.10 -2.28 -15.34
C ASP A 102 34.12 -1.34 -16.03
N ALA A 103 34.08 -1.28 -17.37
CA ALA A 103 34.97 -0.48 -18.18
C ALA A 103 34.54 0.99 -18.16
N THR A 104 34.72 1.64 -17.01
CA THR A 104 34.54 3.08 -16.82
C THR A 104 35.61 3.70 -15.92
N ASN A 105 36.84 3.17 -15.94
CA ASN A 105 38.02 3.85 -15.39
C ASN A 105 39.29 3.44 -16.18
N SER A 106 39.41 3.92 -17.42
CA SER A 106 40.69 3.93 -18.14
C SER A 106 40.63 5.03 -19.21
N SER A 107 40.72 6.27 -18.74
CA SER A 107 41.01 7.45 -19.55
C SER A 107 41.87 8.39 -18.71
N GLU A 108 43.13 7.98 -18.51
CA GLU A 108 44.28 8.87 -18.33
C GLU A 108 45.30 8.53 -19.41
#